data_AF-A0A834EN17-F1
#
_entry.id   AF-A0A834EN17-F1
#
_cell.length_a   1.000
_cell.length_b   1.000
_cell.length_c   1.000
_cell.angle_alpha   90.00
_cell.angle_beta   90.00
_cell.angle_gamma   90.00
#
_symmetry.space_group_name_H-M   'P 1'
#
loop_
_entity.id
_entity.type
_entity.pdbx_description
1 polymer ?
#
loop_
_entity_poly.entity_id
_entity_poly.type
_entity_poly.pdbx_seq_one_letter_code
_entity_poly.pdbx_strand_id
1 'polypeptide(L)'
;MFPFHSCWRAGLLLLLLAITARESWQAEEKTCDLVGEKGRESERELAVLKRLAPLFNKSFESTVGQGSEMYMYIFRVCREAGNHSSGAGLVQINKSNGKETVVGRINETHIFNGSKTLSVD
;
A
#
# COMPACT_ATOMS: atom_id res chain seq x y z
N MET A 1 39.94 41.50 3.76
CA MET A 1 39.33 40.57 2.78
C MET A 1 39.01 39.27 3.51
N PHE A 2 37.74 39.06 3.83
CA PHE A 2 37.29 37.88 4.57
C PHE A 2 36.97 36.73 3.62
N PRO A 3 37.49 35.50 3.84
CA PRO A 3 37.13 34.32 3.07
C PRO A 3 35.90 33.65 3.70
N PHE A 4 34.78 34.36 3.88
CA PHE A 4 33.58 33.80 4.51
C PHE A 4 32.53 33.25 3.52
N HIS A 5 32.76 33.38 2.20
CA HIS A 5 31.77 32.98 1.18
C HIS A 5 31.88 31.54 0.67
N SER A 6 32.98 30.82 0.95
CA SER A 6 33.19 29.47 0.42
C SER A 6 32.41 28.40 1.22
N CYS A 7 32.34 28.54 2.53
CA CYS A 7 31.74 27.54 3.42
C CYS A 7 30.21 27.44 3.28
N TRP A 8 29.54 28.58 3.06
CA TRP A 8 28.08 28.65 2.88
C TRP A 8 27.60 27.91 1.61
N ARG A 9 28.35 28.03 0.51
CA ARG A 9 28.03 27.36 -0.75
C ARG A 9 28.22 25.85 -0.68
N ALA A 10 29.25 25.38 0.02
CA ALA A 10 29.47 23.95 0.26
C ALA A 10 28.36 23.34 1.14
N GLY A 11 27.92 24.06 2.18
CA GLY A 11 26.80 23.64 3.02
C GLY A 11 25.48 23.51 2.25
N LEU A 12 25.18 24.47 1.37
CA LEU A 12 23.98 24.44 0.53
C LEU A 12 24.00 23.28 -0.48
N LEU A 13 25.16 23.00 -1.09
CA LEU A 13 25.33 21.86 -2.00
C LEU A 13 25.16 20.51 -1.29
N LEU A 14 25.69 20.38 -0.07
CA LEU A 14 25.50 19.17 0.74
C LEU A 14 24.03 18.96 1.16
N LEU A 15 23.32 20.04 1.49
CA LEU A 15 21.88 20.00 1.76
C LEU A 15 21.08 19.56 0.53
N LEU A 16 21.40 20.07 -0.66
CA LEU A 16 20.74 19.67 -1.90
C LEU A 16 20.99 18.18 -2.24
N LEU A 17 22.22 17.69 -2.05
CA LEU A 17 22.53 16.26 -2.24
C LEU A 17 21.83 15.35 -1.22
N ALA A 18 21.63 15.81 0.02
CA ALA A 18 20.88 15.06 1.03
C ALA A 18 19.38 14.98 0.71
N ILE A 19 18.81 15.98 0.04
CA ILE A 19 17.41 15.99 -0.38
C ILE A 19 17.20 15.04 -1.58
N THR A 20 18.10 15.02 -2.56
CA THR A 20 17.98 14.10 -3.71
C THR A 20 18.23 12.63 -3.35
N ALA A 21 19.05 12.35 -2.32
CA ALA A 21 19.26 11.00 -1.83
C ALA A 21 18.04 10.40 -1.10
N ARG A 22 17.12 11.23 -0.58
CA ARG A 22 15.90 10.73 0.09
C ARG A 22 14.87 10.17 -0.89
N GLU A 23 14.83 10.68 -2.12
CA GLU A 23 13.84 10.26 -3.11
C GLU A 23 14.16 8.87 -3.71
N SER A 24 15.43 8.46 -3.71
CA SER A 24 15.86 7.17 -4.31
C SER A 24 15.75 5.96 -3.38
N TRP A 25 15.36 6.15 -2.11
CA TRP A 25 15.21 5.08 -1.11
C TRP A 25 13.75 4.79 -0.71
N GLN A 26 12.78 5.16 -1.54
CA GLN A 26 11.44 4.60 -1.38
C GLN A 26 11.49 3.15 -1.88
N ALA A 27 11.54 2.20 -0.95
CA ALA A 27 11.33 0.80 -1.26
C ALA A 27 10.01 0.67 -2.04
N GLU A 28 10.05 0.02 -3.20
CA GLU A 28 8.87 -0.17 -4.04
C GLU A 28 7.78 -0.87 -3.21
N GLU A 29 6.63 -0.20 -3.05
CA GLU A 29 5.53 -0.72 -2.25
C GLU A 29 4.98 -1.99 -2.92
N LYS A 30 4.82 -3.09 -2.17
CA LYS A 30 4.33 -4.36 -2.70
C LYS A 30 2.94 -4.16 -3.35
N THR A 31 2.78 -4.69 -4.56
CA THR A 31 1.53 -4.63 -5.34
C THR A 31 0.86 -6.00 -5.44
N CYS A 32 -0.38 -6.05 -5.95
CA CYS A 32 -1.07 -7.32 -6.20
C CYS A 32 -0.25 -8.21 -7.12
N ASP A 33 -0.23 -9.50 -6.81
CA ASP A 33 0.12 -10.57 -7.74
C ASP A 33 -1.19 -11.28 -8.12
N LEU A 34 -1.51 -11.31 -9.42
CA LEU A 34 -2.69 -12.02 -9.89
C LEU A 34 -2.40 -13.52 -9.83
N VAL A 35 -3.43 -14.31 -9.50
CA VAL A 35 -3.26 -15.77 -9.44
C VAL A 35 -2.97 -16.33 -10.84
N GLY A 36 -1.78 -16.91 -10.99
CA GLY A 36 -1.29 -17.50 -12.24
C GLY A 36 0.24 -17.52 -12.31
N GLU A 37 0.81 -18.16 -13.33
CA GLU A 37 2.24 -17.99 -13.61
C GLU A 37 2.50 -16.55 -14.08
N LYS A 38 3.51 -15.89 -13.51
CA LYS A 38 3.90 -14.54 -13.92
C LYS A 38 4.18 -14.48 -15.42
N GLY A 39 3.51 -13.58 -16.13
CA GLY A 39 3.54 -13.47 -17.60
C GLY A 39 2.50 -14.33 -18.33
N ARG A 40 1.65 -15.07 -17.61
CA ARG A 40 0.48 -15.81 -18.12
C ARG A 40 -0.80 -15.43 -17.38
N GLU A 41 -0.82 -14.27 -16.75
CA GLU A 41 -1.99 -13.75 -16.06
C GLU A 41 -3.15 -13.47 -17.04
N SER A 42 -4.38 -13.51 -16.55
CA SER A 42 -5.55 -13.18 -17.35
C SER A 42 -5.52 -11.72 -17.80
N GLU A 43 -5.51 -11.47 -19.12
CA GLU A 43 -5.54 -10.11 -19.67
C GLU A 43 -6.76 -9.30 -19.17
N ARG A 44 -7.87 -9.99 -18.88
CA ARG A 44 -9.08 -9.39 -18.33
C ARG A 44 -8.87 -8.89 -16.90
N GLU A 45 -8.25 -9.70 -16.06
CA GLU A 45 -7.92 -9.31 -14.67
C GLU A 45 -6.91 -8.17 -14.66
N LEU A 46 -5.90 -8.23 -15.54
CA LEU A 46 -4.92 -7.15 -15.68
C LEU A 46 -5.55 -5.82 -16.11
N ALA A 47 -6.50 -5.85 -17.04
CA ALA A 47 -7.23 -4.65 -17.46
C ALA A 47 -8.03 -4.05 -16.30
N VAL A 48 -8.62 -4.90 -15.46
CA VAL A 48 -9.35 -4.44 -14.27
C VAL A 48 -8.39 -3.87 -13.22
N LEU A 49 -7.25 -4.51 -12.97
CA LEU A 49 -6.22 -3.96 -12.09
C LEU A 49 -5.77 -2.56 -12.53
N LYS A 50 -5.51 -2.37 -13.82
CA LYS A 50 -5.17 -1.06 -14.38
C LYS A 50 -6.27 -0.02 -14.13
N ARG A 51 -7.54 -0.42 -14.21
CA ARG A 51 -8.68 0.44 -13.90
C ARG A 51 -8.75 0.81 -12.42
N LEU A 52 -8.30 -0.07 -11.53
CA LEU A 52 -8.27 0.15 -10.08
C LEU A 52 -7.04 0.94 -9.60
N ALA A 53 -6.05 1.17 -10.46
CA ALA A 53 -4.82 1.91 -10.11
C ALA A 53 -5.05 3.25 -9.37
N PRO A 54 -6.08 4.07 -9.69
CA PRO A 54 -6.37 5.30 -8.95
C PRO A 54 -6.75 5.09 -7.47
N LEU A 55 -7.06 3.86 -7.06
CA LEU A 55 -7.44 3.50 -5.69
C LEU A 55 -6.26 2.98 -4.86
N PHE A 56 -5.09 2.68 -5.45
CA PHE A 56 -3.98 2.05 -4.73
C PHE A 56 -3.48 2.88 -3.54
N ASN A 57 -3.51 4.21 -3.67
CA ASN A 57 -3.08 5.13 -2.61
C ASN A 57 -4.22 5.50 -1.65
N LYS A 58 -5.35 4.79 -1.69
CA LYS A 58 -6.48 5.00 -0.78
C LYS A 58 -6.53 3.90 0.27
N SER A 59 -7.09 4.25 1.42
CA SER A 59 -7.42 3.33 2.51
C SER A 59 -8.92 3.39 2.76
N PHE A 60 -9.54 2.24 2.94
CA PHE A 60 -10.96 2.10 3.26
C PHE A 60 -11.10 1.43 4.61
N GLU A 61 -11.80 2.10 5.52
CA GLU A 61 -11.92 1.66 6.90
C GLU A 61 -13.38 1.50 7.30
N SER A 62 -13.67 0.46 8.09
CA SER A 62 -15.00 0.22 8.65
C SER A 62 -14.88 -0.34 10.05
N THR A 63 -15.64 0.20 11.00
CA THR A 63 -15.71 -0.32 12.37
C THR A 63 -17.08 -0.90 12.64
N VAL A 64 -17.12 -2.12 13.16
CA VAL A 64 -18.35 -2.87 13.44
C VAL A 64 -18.26 -3.55 14.80
N GLY A 65 -19.42 -3.88 15.37
CA GLY A 65 -19.52 -4.53 16.68
C GLY A 65 -19.63 -3.56 17.85
N GLN A 66 -19.58 -4.09 19.08
CA GLN A 66 -19.77 -3.33 20.31
C GLN A 66 -18.94 -3.93 21.46
N GLY A 67 -18.50 -3.07 22.39
CA GLY A 67 -17.76 -3.50 23.57
C GLY A 67 -16.42 -4.15 23.23
N SER A 68 -16.13 -5.32 23.81
CA SER A 68 -14.91 -6.09 23.57
C SER A 68 -14.86 -6.76 22.19
N GLU A 69 -16.01 -6.89 21.52
CA GLU A 69 -16.14 -7.47 20.18
C GLU A 69 -16.27 -6.37 19.11
N MET A 70 -15.62 -5.23 19.33
CA MET A 70 -15.52 -4.17 18.34
C MET A 70 -14.28 -4.39 17.47
N TYR A 71 -14.50 -4.44 16.16
CA TYR A 71 -13.45 -4.69 15.17
C TYR A 71 -13.40 -3.56 14.15
N MET A 72 -12.18 -3.19 13.78
CA MET A 72 -11.91 -2.26 12.70
C MET A 72 -11.27 -3.02 11.54
N TYR A 73 -11.85 -2.88 10.35
CA TYR A 73 -11.33 -3.43 9.11
C TYR A 73 -10.63 -2.34 8.32
N ILE A 74 -9.44 -2.64 7.81
CA ILE A 74 -8.70 -1.75 6.91
C ILE A 74 -8.45 -2.51 5.62
N PHE A 75 -8.93 -1.94 4.51
CA PHE A 75 -8.77 -2.47 3.16
C PHE A 75 -7.97 -1.51 2.30
N ARG A 76 -6.98 -2.03 1.57
CA ARG A 76 -6.26 -1.30 0.53
C ARG A 76 -6.20 -2.14 -0.74
N VAL A 77 -6.42 -1.49 -1.88
CA VAL A 77 -6.38 -2.17 -3.17
C VAL A 77 -4.92 -2.30 -3.60
N CYS A 78 -4.44 -3.54 -3.74
CA CYS A 78 -3.08 -3.85 -4.21
C CYS A 78 -1.97 -3.13 -3.46
N ARG A 79 -2.17 -2.91 -2.17
CA ARG A 79 -1.20 -2.32 -1.24
C ARG A 79 -1.37 -2.92 0.15
N GLU A 80 -0.34 -2.76 0.96
CA GLU A 80 -0.34 -3.29 2.32
C GLU A 80 -1.22 -2.44 3.25
N ALA A 81 -2.22 -3.06 3.89
CA ALA A 81 -3.20 -2.42 4.76
C ALA A 81 -2.84 -2.48 6.25
N GLY A 82 -1.99 -3.42 6.66
CA GLY A 82 -1.55 -3.59 8.05
C GLY A 82 -0.20 -2.94 8.34
N ASN A 83 0.06 -2.60 9.60
CA ASN A 83 1.38 -2.08 10.02
C ASN A 83 2.39 -3.19 10.31
N HIS A 84 1.91 -4.40 10.59
CA HIS A 84 2.73 -5.53 11.03
C HIS A 84 2.51 -6.80 10.20
N SER A 85 1.62 -6.75 9.20
CA SER A 85 1.25 -7.90 8.39
C SER A 85 1.68 -7.73 6.95
N SER A 86 2.90 -8.19 6.65
CA SER A 86 3.46 -8.05 5.31
C SER A 86 2.57 -8.69 4.24
N GLY A 87 2.24 -7.92 3.19
CA GLY A 87 1.40 -8.35 2.08
C GLY A 87 -0.10 -8.51 2.40
N ALA A 88 -0.59 -8.04 3.55
CA ALA A 88 -2.02 -8.05 3.85
C ALA A 88 -2.75 -6.93 3.06
N GLY A 89 -3.74 -7.29 2.25
CA GLY A 89 -4.61 -6.33 1.55
C GLY A 89 -5.86 -5.96 2.36
N LEU A 90 -6.25 -6.85 3.28
CA LEU A 90 -7.34 -6.65 4.23
C LEU A 90 -6.93 -7.18 5.60
N VAL A 91 -7.04 -6.32 6.62
CA VAL A 91 -6.81 -6.69 8.02
C VAL A 91 -8.02 -6.40 8.88
N GLN A 92 -8.18 -7.20 9.93
CA GLN A 92 -9.14 -7.02 11.00
C GLN A 92 -8.38 -6.72 12.29
N ILE A 93 -8.71 -5.62 12.96
CA ILE A 93 -8.06 -5.19 14.20
C ILE A 93 -9.11 -5.22 15.30
N ASN A 94 -8.89 -6.03 16.33
CA ASN A 94 -9.72 -5.98 17.52
C ASN A 94 -9.41 -4.68 18.29
N LYS A 95 -10.42 -3.81 18.45
CA LYS A 95 -10.24 -2.49 19.10
C LYS A 95 -9.95 -2.58 20.60
N SER A 96 -10.31 -3.69 21.26
CA SER A 96 -10.10 -3.86 22.70
C SER A 96 -8.66 -4.17 23.08
N ASN A 97 -7.91 -4.88 22.22
CA ASN A 97 -6.54 -5.32 22.49
C ASN A 97 -5.53 -4.96 21.40
N GLY A 98 -5.98 -4.34 20.29
CA GLY A 98 -5.13 -3.95 19.16
C GLY A 98 -4.64 -5.13 18.30
N LYS A 99 -5.11 -6.36 18.55
CA LYS A 99 -4.67 -7.54 17.81
C LYS A 99 -5.12 -7.44 16.35
N GLU A 100 -4.14 -7.36 15.46
CA GLU A 100 -4.31 -7.42 14.01
C GLU A 100 -4.39 -8.89 13.56
N THR A 101 -5.34 -9.18 12.67
CA THR A 101 -5.53 -10.48 12.02
C THR A 101 -5.66 -10.25 10.53
N VAL A 102 -4.89 -11.00 9.73
CA VAL A 102 -4.95 -10.92 8.26
C VAL A 102 -6.20 -11.64 7.77
N VAL A 103 -7.02 -10.94 6.99
CA VAL A 103 -8.22 -11.51 6.36
C VAL A 103 -7.93 -11.91 4.91
N GLY A 104 -7.15 -11.11 4.19
CA GLY A 104 -6.79 -11.38 2.79
C GLY A 104 -5.43 -10.77 2.43
N ARG A 105 -4.71 -11.43 1.50
CA ARG A 105 -3.36 -11.02 1.07
C ARG A 105 -3.35 -10.64 -0.41
N ILE A 106 -2.52 -9.66 -0.74
CA ILE A 106 -2.42 -9.14 -2.12
C ILE A 106 -1.69 -10.09 -3.08
N ASN A 107 -0.97 -11.10 -2.57
CA ASN A 107 -0.22 -12.05 -3.41
C ASN A 107 -1.08 -13.21 -3.95
N GLU A 108 -2.35 -13.29 -3.55
CA GLU A 108 -3.31 -14.31 -3.99
C GLU A 108 -4.61 -13.62 -4.42
N THR A 109 -4.52 -12.60 -5.29
CA THR A 109 -5.68 -11.76 -5.62
C THR A 109 -6.47 -12.34 -6.79
N HIS A 110 -7.78 -12.49 -6.62
CA HIS A 110 -8.72 -12.78 -7.70
C HIS A 110 -9.60 -11.57 -7.99
N ILE A 111 -9.78 -11.22 -9.27
CA ILE A 111 -10.59 -10.04 -9.64
C ILE A 111 -11.61 -10.38 -10.71
N PHE A 112 -12.88 -10.27 -10.36
CA PHE A 112 -13.98 -10.53 -11.28
C PHE A 112 -14.72 -9.23 -11.61
N ASN A 113 -14.86 -8.96 -12.90
CA ASN A 113 -15.67 -7.85 -13.40
C ASN A 113 -17.03 -8.37 -13.88
N GLY A 114 -18.08 -8.11 -13.09
CA GLY A 114 -19.46 -8.35 -13.47
C GLY A 114 -20.04 -7.20 -14.29
N SER A 115 -21.34 -7.28 -14.64
CA SER A 115 -21.99 -6.27 -15.49
C SER A 115 -22.11 -4.89 -14.82
N LYS A 116 -22.21 -4.85 -13.49
CA LYS A 116 -22.34 -3.61 -12.69
C LYS A 116 -21.50 -3.61 -11.41
N THR A 117 -20.90 -4.74 -11.07
CA THR A 117 -20.18 -4.98 -9.81
C THR A 117 -18.78 -5.49 -10.11
N LEU A 118 -17.84 -5.15 -9.24
CA LEU A 118 -16.47 -5.62 -9.28
C LEU A 118 -16.16 -6.25 -7.92
N SER A 119 -15.65 -7.47 -7.93
CA SER A 119 -15.27 -8.23 -6.74
C SER A 119 -13.76 -8.44 -6.74
N VAL A 120 -13.15 -8.25 -5.57
CA VAL A 120 -11.73 -8.52 -5.32
C VAL A 120 -11.69 -9.44 -4.11
N ASP A 121 -11.23 -10.67 -4.32
CA ASP A 121 -11.07 -11.68 -3.28
C ASP A 121 -9.58 -11.83 -2.94
#